data_AF-A0A3M4LIL5-F1
#
_entry.id   AF-A0A3M4LIL5-F1
#
_cell.length_a   1.000
_cell.length_b   1.000
_cell.length_c   1.000
_cell.angle_alpha   90.00
_cell.angle_beta   90.00
_cell.angle_gamma   90.00
#
_symmetry.space_group_name_H-M   'P 1'
#
loop_
_entity.id
_entity.type
_entity.pdbx_description
1 polymer ?
#
loop_
_entity_poly.entity_id
_entity_poly.type
_entity_poly.pdbx_seq_one_letter_code
_entity_poly.pdbx_strand_id
1 'polypeptide(L)'
;TPFGCKVKTSTKVRHFVPDAVVSSYSNTGENPWVEVSSLSSPTSFAQDGGDGTTNHNNEDSLAKFKNADVIGHPGGATFSRFASDSGYACPGAATPYMPYLLSTLDTVAWRHGVPESVYPEALIPGRREVGGLFSGDMWGSVYPRSGFIHQADDYKAAAVIAQRAGDVVTRIGQVHVYLPLRALPMPGYWPAGELIEGVAATGKWQELTPSLSPSCAVFPNFGPGVQATDGSYA
;
A
#
# COMPACT_ATOMS: atom_id res chain seq x y z
N THR A 1 -4.32 -36.02 47.24
CA THR A 1 -3.63 -36.06 45.93
C THR A 1 -2.97 -34.72 45.71
N PRO A 2 -1.67 -34.62 45.36
CA PRO A 2 -1.11 -33.32 45.08
C PRO A 2 -1.67 -32.85 43.74
N PHE A 3 -2.48 -31.79 43.76
CA PHE A 3 -2.94 -31.11 42.56
C PHE A 3 -1.73 -30.42 41.91
N GLY A 4 -1.06 -31.11 40.99
CA GLY A 4 0.11 -30.60 40.28
C GLY A 4 -0.29 -29.78 39.05
N CYS A 5 0.10 -28.51 39.01
CA CYS A 5 -0.06 -27.65 37.83
C CYS A 5 0.87 -28.13 36.69
N LYS A 6 0.31 -28.37 35.50
CA LYS A 6 1.09 -28.62 34.28
C LYS A 6 1.27 -27.32 33.51
N VAL A 7 2.45 -26.71 33.62
CA VAL A 7 2.81 -25.52 32.83
C VAL A 7 3.08 -25.97 31.39
N LYS A 8 2.37 -25.39 30.43
CA LYS A 8 2.65 -25.53 29.00
C LYS A 8 3.21 -24.21 28.49
N THR A 9 4.40 -24.25 27.89
CA THR A 9 5.02 -23.09 27.24
C THR A 9 5.01 -23.29 25.73
N SER A 10 4.91 -22.19 24.98
CA SER A 10 5.00 -22.17 23.53
C SER A 10 5.77 -20.94 23.07
N THR A 11 6.62 -21.08 22.07
CA THR A 11 7.37 -19.95 21.49
C THR A 11 6.43 -19.03 20.72
N LYS A 12 6.49 -17.72 21.00
CA LYS A 12 5.80 -16.71 20.21
C LYS A 12 6.78 -16.11 19.20
N VAL A 13 6.44 -16.20 17.91
CA VAL A 13 7.25 -15.65 16.82
C VAL A 13 6.49 -14.49 16.17
N ARG A 14 7.24 -13.53 15.64
CA ARG A 14 6.70 -12.40 14.86
C ARG A 14 7.64 -12.11 13.71
N HIS A 15 7.10 -12.04 12.51
CA HIS A 15 7.81 -11.64 11.29
C HIS A 15 6.91 -10.79 10.40
N PHE A 16 7.49 -10.19 9.38
CA PHE A 16 6.74 -9.54 8.29
C PHE A 16 6.69 -10.51 7.11
N VAL A 17 5.48 -10.93 6.73
CA VAL A 17 5.25 -11.72 5.52
C VAL A 17 5.05 -10.75 4.36
N PRO A 18 5.64 -10.98 3.18
CA PRO A 18 5.26 -10.23 1.98
C PRO A 18 3.85 -10.64 1.57
N ASP A 19 2.85 -9.87 2.02
CA ASP A 19 1.44 -10.16 1.74
C ASP A 19 1.04 -9.63 0.35
N ALA A 20 1.40 -8.40 -0.01
CA ALA A 20 0.99 -7.80 -1.28
C ALA A 20 2.11 -6.98 -1.94
N VAL A 21 2.05 -6.90 -3.27
CA VAL A 21 2.73 -5.89 -4.09
C VAL A 21 1.72 -4.76 -4.32
N VAL A 22 2.14 -3.52 -4.11
CA VAL A 22 1.32 -2.34 -4.39
C VAL A 22 2.00 -1.51 -5.45
N SER A 23 1.41 -1.51 -6.65
CA SER A 23 1.91 -0.70 -7.75
C SER A 23 1.27 0.68 -7.72
N SER A 24 2.04 1.73 -7.96
CA SER A 24 1.55 3.09 -8.18
C SER A 24 2.13 3.66 -9.46
N TYR A 25 1.27 4.00 -10.42
CA TYR A 25 1.70 4.28 -11.80
C TYR A 25 0.74 5.26 -12.47
N SER A 26 1.22 5.97 -13.49
CA SER A 26 0.47 7.07 -14.10
C SER A 26 -0.58 6.57 -15.10
N ASN A 27 -0.20 5.76 -16.09
CA ASN A 27 -1.08 5.39 -17.20
C ASN A 27 -1.75 4.03 -16.97
N THR A 28 -3.04 3.92 -17.31
CA THR A 28 -3.78 2.66 -17.14
C THR A 28 -3.21 1.57 -18.06
N GLY A 29 -2.99 0.37 -17.52
CA GLY A 29 -2.34 -0.74 -18.22
C GLY A 29 -0.81 -0.71 -18.21
N GLU A 30 -0.18 0.33 -17.65
CA GLU A 30 1.28 0.44 -17.50
C GLU A 30 1.74 0.12 -16.06
N ASN A 31 1.12 -0.88 -15.44
CA ASN A 31 1.60 -1.38 -14.16
C ASN A 31 3.06 -1.89 -14.32
N PRO A 32 4.01 -1.44 -13.47
CA PRO A 32 5.41 -1.86 -13.55
C PRO A 32 5.59 -3.36 -13.37
N TRP A 33 4.63 -4.03 -12.72
CA TRP A 33 4.54 -5.47 -12.69
C TRP A 33 3.83 -5.98 -13.94
N VAL A 34 4.62 -6.20 -15.00
CA VAL A 34 4.12 -6.48 -16.36
C VAL A 34 3.27 -7.74 -16.48
N GLU A 35 3.48 -8.76 -15.64
CA GLU A 35 2.72 -10.00 -15.67
C GLU A 35 1.25 -9.80 -15.27
N VAL A 36 0.96 -8.73 -14.51
CA VAL A 36 -0.38 -8.43 -14.00
C VAL A 36 -0.97 -7.14 -14.58
N SER A 37 -0.22 -6.41 -15.42
CA SER A 37 -0.62 -5.12 -15.96
C SER A 37 -1.92 -5.15 -16.76
N SER A 38 -2.21 -6.28 -17.43
CA SER A 38 -3.47 -6.46 -18.16
C SER A 38 -4.72 -6.37 -17.28
N LEU A 39 -4.60 -6.62 -15.96
CA LEU A 39 -5.71 -6.51 -15.00
C LEU A 39 -6.21 -5.07 -14.85
N SER A 40 -5.35 -4.07 -15.08
CA SER A 40 -5.67 -2.65 -14.92
C SER A 40 -5.71 -1.90 -16.25
N SER A 41 -6.20 -2.58 -17.29
CA SER A 41 -6.45 -1.98 -18.61
C SER A 41 -7.41 -0.77 -18.52
N PRO A 42 -7.28 0.22 -19.42
CA PRO A 42 -8.19 1.37 -19.48
C PRO A 42 -9.65 0.93 -19.66
N THR A 43 -10.58 1.65 -19.02
CA THR A 43 -12.03 1.45 -19.18
C THR A 43 -12.70 2.75 -19.62
N SER A 44 -13.99 2.72 -19.97
CA SER A 44 -14.76 3.94 -20.29
C SER A 44 -14.89 4.91 -19.12
N PHE A 45 -14.66 4.43 -17.90
CA PHE A 45 -14.83 5.20 -16.66
C PHE A 45 -13.49 5.55 -16.00
N ALA A 46 -12.41 4.85 -16.35
CA ALA A 46 -11.06 5.09 -15.85
C ALA A 46 -10.06 5.04 -17.02
N GLN A 47 -9.60 6.21 -17.45
CA GLN A 47 -8.61 6.37 -18.52
C GLN A 47 -7.40 7.12 -17.99
N ASP A 48 -6.22 6.53 -18.11
CA ASP A 48 -4.93 7.16 -17.86
C ASP A 48 -4.83 7.93 -16.53
N GLY A 49 -3.83 8.79 -16.40
CA GLY A 49 -3.53 9.54 -15.19
C GLY A 49 -2.46 10.59 -15.47
N GLY A 50 -1.56 10.80 -14.52
CA GLY A 50 -0.39 11.64 -14.70
C GLY A 50 -0.55 13.06 -14.16
N ASP A 51 0.20 13.98 -14.76
CA ASP A 51 0.40 15.33 -14.27
C ASP A 51 -0.67 16.31 -14.76
N GLY A 52 -1.05 17.26 -13.91
CA GLY A 52 -2.12 18.23 -14.18
C GLY A 52 -1.70 19.46 -15.01
N THR A 53 -0.45 19.52 -15.50
CA THR A 53 0.08 20.67 -16.26
C THR A 53 0.40 20.28 -17.70
N THR A 54 0.52 21.27 -18.58
CA THR A 54 0.80 21.07 -20.01
C THR A 54 2.28 20.87 -20.33
N ASN A 55 3.09 20.38 -19.37
CA ASN A 55 4.52 20.06 -19.56
C ASN A 55 5.36 21.22 -20.13
N HIS A 56 5.36 22.40 -19.49
CA HIS A 56 6.45 23.35 -19.74
C HIS A 56 7.70 22.84 -19.01
N ASN A 57 8.85 22.75 -19.70
CA ASN A 57 10.10 22.16 -19.17
C ASN A 57 10.67 22.81 -17.89
N ASN A 58 10.06 23.90 -17.40
CA ASN A 58 10.48 24.65 -16.22
C ASN A 58 9.36 24.72 -15.17
N GLU A 59 8.36 23.85 -15.26
CA GLU A 59 7.22 23.82 -14.34
C GLU A 59 7.17 22.45 -13.65
N ASP A 60 7.21 22.46 -12.31
CA ASP A 60 6.96 21.27 -11.51
C ASP A 60 5.45 21.07 -11.40
N SER A 61 4.95 19.93 -11.88
CA SER A 61 3.55 19.57 -11.68
C SER A 61 3.35 19.13 -10.23
N LEU A 62 2.70 20.00 -9.44
CA LEU A 62 2.29 19.66 -8.08
C LEU A 62 1.11 18.70 -8.08
N ALA A 63 0.14 18.90 -8.97
CA ALA A 63 -1.07 18.07 -9.03
C ALA A 63 -0.79 16.81 -9.85
N LYS A 64 -0.80 15.67 -9.18
CA LYS A 64 -0.55 14.36 -9.77
C LYS A 64 -1.73 13.43 -9.57
N PHE A 65 -2.04 12.62 -10.57
CA PHE A 65 -2.96 11.50 -10.46
C PHE A 65 -2.22 10.19 -10.71
N LYS A 66 -2.27 9.25 -9.77
CA LYS A 66 -1.74 7.90 -9.97
C LYS A 66 -2.82 6.85 -9.79
N ASN A 67 -2.79 5.87 -10.69
CA ASN A 67 -3.47 4.61 -10.52
C ASN A 67 -2.72 3.77 -9.47
N ALA A 68 -3.44 2.88 -8.80
CA ALA A 68 -2.86 1.93 -7.88
C ALA A 68 -3.53 0.57 -7.95
N ASP A 69 -2.72 -0.47 -7.84
CA ASP A 69 -3.16 -1.87 -7.80
C ASP A 69 -2.55 -2.54 -6.57
N VAL A 70 -3.34 -3.30 -5.83
CA VAL A 70 -2.87 -4.14 -4.71
C VAL A 70 -3.10 -5.58 -5.10
N ILE A 71 -2.02 -6.33 -5.28
CA ILE A 71 -2.08 -7.73 -5.73
C ILE A 71 -1.28 -8.61 -4.78
N GLY A 72 -1.83 -9.77 -4.43
CA GLY A 72 -1.18 -10.71 -3.50
C GLY A 72 0.19 -11.16 -3.98
N HIS A 73 1.20 -11.03 -3.13
CA HIS A 73 2.60 -11.27 -3.47
C HIS A 73 2.88 -12.79 -3.59
N PRO A 74 3.45 -13.28 -4.70
CA PRO A 74 3.68 -14.72 -4.91
C PRO A 74 4.69 -15.31 -3.92
N GLY A 75 5.65 -14.48 -3.50
CA GLY A 75 6.63 -14.81 -2.45
C GLY A 75 6.04 -15.09 -1.07
N GLY A 76 4.79 -14.69 -0.77
CA GLY A 76 4.15 -15.03 0.52
C GLY A 76 3.98 -16.54 0.68
N ALA A 77 3.65 -17.25 -0.40
CA ALA A 77 3.50 -18.71 -0.40
C ALA A 77 4.86 -19.44 -0.32
N THR A 78 5.90 -18.92 -0.98
CA THR A 78 7.24 -19.52 -0.91
C THR A 78 7.90 -19.26 0.44
N PHE A 79 7.75 -18.05 0.99
CA PHE A 79 8.17 -17.72 2.34
C PHE A 79 7.46 -18.59 3.37
N SER A 80 6.14 -18.74 3.27
CA SER A 80 5.39 -19.60 4.18
C SER A 80 5.85 -21.06 4.11
N ARG A 81 6.13 -21.60 2.91
CA ARG A 81 6.69 -22.96 2.75
C ARG A 81 8.08 -23.09 3.36
N PHE A 82 9.02 -22.25 2.97
CA PHE A 82 10.41 -22.30 3.45
C PHE A 82 10.50 -22.07 4.97
N ALA A 83 9.77 -21.10 5.49
CA ALA A 83 9.76 -20.80 6.91
C ALA A 83 8.97 -21.87 7.71
N SER A 84 7.97 -22.52 7.11
CA SER A 84 7.22 -23.61 7.77
C SER A 84 8.07 -24.84 8.03
N ASP A 85 9.12 -25.09 7.25
CA ASP A 85 10.08 -26.18 7.49
C ASP A 85 10.84 -26.00 8.81
N SER A 86 10.97 -24.76 9.30
CA SER A 86 11.52 -24.46 10.62
C SER A 86 10.50 -24.59 11.76
N GLY A 87 9.20 -24.74 11.44
CA GLY A 87 8.08 -24.75 12.39
C GLY A 87 7.71 -23.38 12.98
N TYR A 88 8.42 -22.31 12.60
CA TYR A 88 8.30 -20.98 13.19
C TYR A 88 7.84 -19.92 12.18
N ALA A 89 6.77 -20.22 11.44
CA ALA A 89 6.22 -19.30 10.45
C ALA A 89 4.75 -18.95 10.70
N CYS A 90 4.43 -17.66 10.74
CA CYS A 90 3.07 -17.17 10.65
C CYS A 90 2.59 -17.20 9.19
N PRO A 91 1.38 -17.73 8.90
CA PRO A 91 0.80 -17.66 7.58
C PRO A 91 0.50 -16.20 7.19
N GLY A 92 0.74 -15.87 5.93
CA GLY A 92 0.31 -14.61 5.33
C GLY A 92 -1.21 -14.53 5.19
N ALA A 93 -1.71 -13.31 5.04
CA ALA A 93 -3.15 -13.07 4.82
C ALA A 93 -3.53 -13.14 3.33
N ALA A 94 -2.56 -12.97 2.43
CA ALA A 94 -2.80 -12.86 1.00
C ALA A 94 -2.76 -14.21 0.25
N THR A 95 -3.70 -14.36 -0.67
CA THR A 95 -3.62 -15.33 -1.78
C THR A 95 -2.74 -14.76 -2.91
N PRO A 96 -1.72 -15.50 -3.39
CA PRO A 96 -0.87 -15.11 -4.53
C PRO A 96 -1.67 -14.71 -5.78
N TYR A 97 -1.23 -13.64 -6.46
CA TYR A 97 -1.83 -13.12 -7.71
C TYR A 97 -3.30 -12.69 -7.62
N MET A 98 -3.89 -12.69 -6.43
CA MET A 98 -5.25 -12.22 -6.23
C MET A 98 -5.27 -10.69 -6.18
N PRO A 99 -6.08 -10.01 -7.03
CA PRO A 99 -6.23 -8.56 -6.95
C PRO A 99 -7.15 -8.20 -5.79
N TYR A 100 -6.64 -7.42 -4.83
CA TYR A 100 -7.41 -6.89 -3.71
C TYR A 100 -7.96 -5.50 -4.00
N LEU A 101 -7.25 -4.70 -4.80
CA LEU A 101 -7.71 -3.40 -5.27
C LEU A 101 -7.18 -3.21 -6.69
N LEU A 102 -8.05 -2.78 -7.59
CA LEU A 102 -7.68 -2.27 -8.90
C LEU A 102 -8.31 -0.90 -9.05
N SER A 103 -7.51 0.16 -9.01
CA SER A 103 -8.00 1.55 -9.09
C SER A 103 -8.87 1.83 -10.31
N THR A 104 -8.65 1.12 -11.42
CA THR A 104 -9.44 1.25 -12.65
C THR A 104 -10.88 0.78 -12.51
N LEU A 105 -11.16 -0.11 -11.54
CA LEU A 105 -12.50 -0.61 -11.23
C LEU A 105 -13.18 0.20 -10.10
N ASP A 106 -12.41 0.99 -9.36
CA ASP A 106 -12.88 1.79 -8.23
C ASP A 106 -13.09 3.27 -8.62
N THR A 107 -13.90 3.51 -9.66
CA THR A 107 -14.02 4.85 -10.24
C THR A 107 -14.54 5.90 -9.25
N VAL A 108 -15.58 5.59 -8.47
CA VAL A 108 -16.23 6.62 -7.64
C VAL A 108 -15.30 7.09 -6.52
N ALA A 109 -14.71 6.16 -5.78
CA ALA A 109 -13.87 6.50 -4.62
C ALA A 109 -12.43 6.84 -5.04
N TRP A 110 -11.81 6.05 -5.91
CA TRP A 110 -10.43 6.30 -6.32
C TRP A 110 -10.29 7.45 -7.31
N ARG A 111 -11.11 7.44 -8.38
CA ARG A 111 -10.99 8.42 -9.47
C ARG A 111 -11.62 9.76 -9.14
N HIS A 112 -12.74 9.79 -8.42
CA HIS A 112 -13.41 11.04 -8.05
C HIS A 112 -13.19 11.48 -6.60
N GLY A 113 -12.62 10.63 -5.74
CA GLY A 113 -12.40 10.98 -4.33
C GLY A 113 -13.68 11.12 -3.52
N VAL A 114 -14.79 10.49 -3.94
CA VAL A 114 -16.09 10.56 -3.27
C VAL A 114 -16.48 9.19 -2.74
N PRO A 115 -16.90 9.04 -1.47
CA PRO A 115 -17.12 10.09 -0.46
C PRO A 115 -15.87 10.45 0.35
N GLU A 116 -14.68 9.96 -0.03
CA GLU A 116 -13.44 10.11 0.75
C GLU A 116 -13.13 11.58 1.13
N SER A 117 -13.47 12.52 0.26
CA SER A 117 -13.26 13.97 0.42
C SER A 117 -14.08 14.61 1.55
N VAL A 118 -15.16 13.97 2.01
CA VAL A 118 -15.99 14.50 3.11
C VAL A 118 -15.66 13.87 4.47
N TYR A 119 -14.70 12.96 4.53
CA TYR A 119 -14.23 12.44 5.82
C TYR A 119 -13.53 13.53 6.64
N PRO A 120 -13.69 13.54 7.98
CA PRO A 120 -13.01 14.50 8.85
C PRO A 120 -11.49 14.52 8.64
N GLU A 121 -10.89 13.37 8.34
CA GLU A 121 -9.46 13.22 8.04
C GLU A 121 -9.04 13.96 6.77
N ALA A 122 -9.93 14.12 5.79
CA ALA A 122 -9.66 14.90 4.57
C ALA A 122 -9.79 16.42 4.80
N LEU A 123 -10.60 16.81 5.80
CA LEU A 123 -10.97 18.21 6.04
C LEU A 123 -10.16 18.89 7.14
N ILE A 124 -9.51 18.11 8.01
CA ILE A 124 -8.73 18.60 9.15
C ILE A 124 -7.25 18.38 8.87
N PRO A 125 -6.48 19.44 8.59
CA PRO A 125 -5.04 19.34 8.35
C PRO A 125 -4.31 18.67 9.52
N GLY A 126 -3.31 17.84 9.21
CA GLY A 126 -2.50 17.17 10.23
C GLY A 126 -3.11 15.88 10.77
N ARG A 127 -4.27 15.45 10.24
CA ARG A 127 -4.81 14.11 10.50
C ARG A 127 -4.46 13.17 9.36
N ARG A 128 -4.00 11.97 9.72
CA ARG A 128 -3.67 10.89 8.77
C ARG A 128 -2.77 11.39 7.63
N GLU A 129 -1.58 11.83 8.01
CA GLU A 129 -0.57 12.39 7.10
C GLU A 129 0.64 11.46 7.03
N VAL A 130 1.20 11.27 5.84
CA VAL A 130 2.49 10.63 5.68
C VAL A 130 3.57 11.67 5.93
N GLY A 131 4.15 11.62 7.12
CA GLY A 131 5.14 12.59 7.62
C GLY A 131 4.49 13.70 8.44
N GLY A 132 5.25 14.74 8.72
CA GLY A 132 4.78 15.83 9.58
C GLY A 132 5.28 17.21 9.15
N LEU A 133 4.40 18.20 9.28
CA LEU A 133 4.72 19.59 9.00
C LEU A 133 5.85 20.11 9.92
N PHE A 134 5.80 19.78 11.21
CA PHE A 134 6.79 20.21 12.20
C PHE A 134 8.11 19.43 12.14
N SER A 135 8.10 18.22 11.58
CA SER A 135 9.30 17.41 11.34
C SER A 135 9.98 17.74 10.01
N GLY A 136 9.33 18.50 9.13
CA GLY A 136 9.89 18.91 7.84
C GLY A 136 9.96 17.79 6.79
N ASP A 137 9.28 16.67 7.02
CA ASP A 137 9.29 15.45 6.20
C ASP A 137 7.91 15.13 5.64
N MET A 138 7.09 16.15 5.39
CA MET A 138 5.73 16.00 4.88
C MET A 138 5.70 15.47 3.45
N TRP A 139 5.16 14.26 3.23
CA TRP A 139 5.03 13.64 1.91
C TRP A 139 3.65 13.84 1.31
N GLY A 140 2.58 13.77 2.12
CA GLY A 140 1.21 13.97 1.65
C GLY A 140 0.17 13.34 2.57
N SER A 141 -1.10 13.67 2.32
CA SER A 141 -2.23 13.18 3.12
C SER A 141 -2.69 11.80 2.70
N VAL A 142 -3.14 10.99 3.66
CA VAL A 142 -3.81 9.72 3.36
C VAL A 142 -5.23 9.97 2.86
N TYR A 143 -5.93 10.97 3.38
CA TYR A 143 -7.30 11.30 2.96
C TYR A 143 -7.33 12.54 2.04
N PRO A 144 -8.20 12.56 1.02
CA PRO A 144 -9.04 11.45 0.55
C PRO A 144 -8.20 10.32 -0.04
N ARG A 145 -8.58 9.06 0.19
CA ARG A 145 -7.89 7.88 -0.36
C ARG A 145 -8.20 7.70 -1.85
N SER A 146 -7.77 8.68 -2.63
CA SER A 146 -7.98 8.79 -4.07
C SER A 146 -6.63 8.77 -4.80
N GLY A 147 -6.68 8.72 -6.13
CA GLY A 147 -5.49 8.83 -6.97
C GLY A 147 -4.84 10.21 -7.00
N PHE A 148 -5.52 11.27 -6.52
CA PHE A 148 -5.04 12.65 -6.58
C PHE A 148 -4.15 13.03 -5.40
N ILE A 149 -2.98 13.59 -5.67
CA ILE A 149 -2.06 14.09 -4.66
C ILE A 149 -1.37 15.38 -5.12
N HIS A 150 -1.14 16.30 -4.19
CA HIS A 150 -0.33 17.49 -4.42
C HIS A 150 1.09 17.28 -3.87
N GLN A 151 2.02 16.89 -4.73
CA GLN A 151 3.41 16.63 -4.38
C GLN A 151 4.30 16.79 -5.61
N ALA A 152 5.37 17.58 -5.50
CA ALA A 152 6.31 17.80 -6.60
C ALA A 152 7.14 16.54 -6.89
N ASP A 153 7.57 15.85 -5.84
CA ASP A 153 8.40 14.65 -5.92
C ASP A 153 7.55 13.42 -6.28
N ASP A 154 7.82 12.81 -7.43
CA ASP A 154 6.99 11.74 -7.96
C ASP A 154 7.10 10.43 -7.16
N TYR A 155 8.28 10.16 -6.58
CA TYR A 155 8.48 9.06 -5.63
C TYR A 155 7.63 9.23 -4.38
N LYS A 156 7.63 10.43 -3.78
CA LYS A 156 6.80 10.69 -2.59
C LYS A 156 5.31 10.61 -2.93
N ALA A 157 4.92 11.12 -4.10
CA ALA A 157 3.54 10.99 -4.59
C ALA A 157 3.14 9.51 -4.71
N ALA A 158 3.93 8.70 -5.39
CA ALA A 158 3.69 7.26 -5.55
C ALA A 158 3.64 6.52 -4.20
N ALA A 159 4.54 6.85 -3.28
CA ALA A 159 4.57 6.24 -1.94
C ALA A 159 3.31 6.55 -1.12
N VAL A 160 2.81 7.80 -1.17
CA VAL A 160 1.55 8.18 -0.50
C VAL A 160 0.38 7.46 -1.16
N ILE A 161 0.36 7.34 -2.48
CA ILE A 161 -0.69 6.62 -3.21
C ILE A 161 -0.68 5.13 -2.88
N ALA A 162 0.49 4.49 -2.80
CA ALA A 162 0.64 3.12 -2.33
C ALA A 162 0.16 2.96 -0.87
N GLN A 163 0.49 3.92 0.00
CA GLN A 163 -0.01 3.94 1.38
C GLN A 163 -1.53 4.01 1.45
N ARG A 164 -2.18 4.82 0.59
CA ARG A 164 -3.65 4.91 0.51
C ARG A 164 -4.27 3.59 0.08
N ALA A 165 -3.74 2.97 -0.98
CA ALA A 165 -4.21 1.67 -1.46
C ALA A 165 -4.07 0.58 -0.37
N GLY A 166 -2.93 0.56 0.33
CA GLY A 166 -2.68 -0.31 1.48
C GLY A 166 -3.64 -0.07 2.65
N ASP A 167 -3.93 1.19 3.00
CA ASP A 167 -4.90 1.53 4.06
C ASP A 167 -6.32 1.06 3.71
N VAL A 168 -6.74 1.15 2.44
CA VAL A 168 -8.05 0.65 1.99
C VAL A 168 -8.16 -0.86 2.18
N VAL A 169 -7.21 -1.63 1.63
CA VAL A 169 -7.30 -3.10 1.64
C VAL A 169 -7.12 -3.73 3.02
N THR A 170 -6.38 -3.08 3.92
CA THR A 170 -6.17 -3.58 5.29
C THR A 170 -7.33 -3.26 6.25
N ARG A 171 -8.36 -2.56 5.77
CA ARG A 171 -9.58 -2.21 6.52
C ARG A 171 -10.80 -2.95 5.98
N ILE A 172 -11.85 -3.03 6.79
CA ILE A 172 -13.14 -3.63 6.41
C ILE A 172 -14.18 -2.52 6.26
N GLY A 173 -15.10 -2.67 5.30
CA GLY A 173 -16.25 -1.77 5.13
C GLY A 173 -15.89 -0.38 4.60
N GLN A 174 -14.79 -0.26 3.85
CA GLN A 174 -14.44 0.99 3.18
C GLN A 174 -15.35 1.22 1.97
N VAL A 175 -15.61 2.48 1.63
CA VAL A 175 -16.45 2.85 0.47
C VAL A 175 -15.63 2.81 -0.81
N HIS A 176 -15.10 1.64 -1.13
CA HIS A 176 -14.24 1.37 -2.29
C HIS A 176 -14.66 0.03 -2.94
N VAL A 177 -14.32 -0.17 -4.20
CA VAL A 177 -14.42 -1.49 -4.87
C VAL A 177 -13.14 -2.28 -4.59
N TYR A 178 -13.16 -3.13 -3.56
CA TYR A 178 -11.99 -3.87 -3.11
C TYR A 178 -12.34 -5.19 -2.40
N LEU A 179 -11.33 -6.04 -2.20
CA LEU A 179 -11.38 -7.21 -1.33
C LEU A 179 -10.53 -6.93 -0.09
N PRO A 180 -11.03 -7.19 1.13
CA PRO A 180 -10.25 -6.98 2.35
C PRO A 180 -9.07 -7.96 2.45
N LEU A 181 -7.85 -7.44 2.50
CA LEU A 181 -6.63 -8.17 2.79
C LEU A 181 -6.42 -8.22 4.30
N ARG A 182 -7.29 -8.95 5.00
CA ARG A 182 -7.23 -9.07 6.47
C ARG A 182 -7.54 -10.50 6.90
N ALA A 183 -6.61 -11.09 7.64
CA ALA A 183 -6.84 -12.38 8.28
C ALA A 183 -7.55 -12.22 9.64
N LEU A 184 -8.35 -13.22 10.01
CA LEU A 184 -9.04 -13.24 11.30
C LEU A 184 -8.13 -13.81 12.39
N PRO A 185 -8.10 -13.21 13.60
CA PRO A 185 -7.35 -13.76 14.72
C PRO A 185 -7.94 -15.11 15.13
N MET A 186 -7.07 -16.06 15.45
CA MET A 186 -7.44 -17.37 15.98
C MET A 186 -6.48 -17.75 17.12
N PRO A 187 -6.81 -18.71 17.99
CA PRO A 187 -5.92 -19.09 19.09
C PRO A 187 -4.50 -19.41 18.60
N GLY A 188 -3.52 -18.62 19.05
CA GLY A 188 -2.11 -18.76 18.65
C GLY A 188 -1.69 -17.96 17.41
N TYR A 189 -2.61 -17.26 16.76
CA TYR A 189 -2.34 -16.44 15.57
C TYR A 189 -2.89 -15.03 15.74
N TRP A 190 -1.99 -14.05 15.65
CA TRP A 190 -2.29 -12.63 15.78
C TRP A 190 -1.88 -11.94 14.48
N PRO A 191 -2.81 -11.80 13.51
CA PRO A 191 -2.52 -11.17 12.23
C PRO A 191 -2.26 -9.66 12.42
N ALA A 192 -1.63 -9.05 11.41
CA ALA A 192 -1.49 -7.61 11.36
C ALA A 192 -2.85 -6.93 11.36
N GLY A 193 -2.90 -5.75 11.99
CA GLY A 193 -4.08 -4.90 11.99
C GLY A 193 -4.16 -4.05 10.73
N GLU A 194 -4.82 -2.91 10.86
CA GLU A 194 -4.91 -1.90 9.80
C GLU A 194 -3.54 -1.25 9.59
N LEU A 195 -3.19 -0.97 8.34
CA LEU A 195 -1.95 -0.28 8.02
C LEU A 195 -2.03 1.19 8.47
N ILE A 196 -1.10 1.61 9.32
CA ILE A 196 -0.97 3.00 9.76
C ILE A 196 0.38 3.56 9.29
N GLU A 197 0.33 4.74 8.69
CA GLU A 197 1.47 5.52 8.24
C GLU A 197 2.46 5.79 9.38
N GLY A 198 3.77 5.71 9.11
CA GLY A 198 4.83 5.89 10.11
C GLY A 198 4.95 4.78 11.17
N VAL A 199 4.01 3.83 11.27
CA VAL A 199 4.00 2.81 12.32
C VAL A 199 4.52 1.47 11.80
N ALA A 200 5.80 1.19 12.06
CA ALA A 200 6.45 -0.04 11.59
C ALA A 200 5.84 -1.34 12.14
N ALA A 201 5.03 -1.27 13.19
CA ALA A 201 4.35 -2.43 13.76
C ALA A 201 3.14 -2.88 12.92
N THR A 202 2.54 -1.99 12.13
CA THR A 202 1.35 -2.28 11.30
C THR A 202 1.71 -2.74 9.90
N GLY A 203 2.88 -2.35 9.39
CA GLY A 203 3.38 -2.78 8.09
C GLY A 203 4.68 -2.08 7.73
N LYS A 204 5.35 -2.60 6.70
CA LYS A 204 6.55 -2.01 6.12
C LYS A 204 6.51 -2.18 4.60
N TRP A 205 7.17 -1.26 3.93
CA TRP A 205 7.30 -1.20 2.48
C TRP A 205 8.71 -1.58 2.06
N GLN A 206 8.81 -2.31 0.96
CA GLN A 206 10.06 -2.55 0.26
C GLN A 206 9.85 -2.08 -1.18
N GLU A 207 10.69 -1.15 -1.63
CA GLU A 207 10.68 -0.72 -3.03
C GLU A 207 11.20 -1.83 -3.93
N LEU A 208 10.43 -2.15 -4.97
CA LEU A 208 10.75 -3.12 -6.01
C LEU A 208 11.11 -2.43 -7.32
N THR A 209 10.46 -1.31 -7.63
CA THR A 209 10.66 -0.52 -8.87
C THR A 209 10.58 0.97 -8.53
N PRO A 210 11.45 1.85 -9.10
CA PRO A 210 12.39 1.61 -10.19
C PRO A 210 13.69 0.89 -9.79
N SER A 211 14.02 0.87 -8.49
CA SER A 211 15.21 0.20 -8.00
C SER A 211 14.90 -0.66 -6.77
N LEU A 212 15.30 -1.94 -6.81
CA LEU A 212 15.05 -2.84 -5.69
C LEU A 212 15.81 -2.38 -4.45
N SER A 213 15.08 -2.05 -3.40
CA SER A 213 15.64 -1.76 -2.09
C SER A 213 15.99 -3.06 -1.34
N PRO A 214 17.18 -3.17 -0.72
CA PRO A 214 17.54 -4.32 0.09
C PRO A 214 16.92 -4.30 1.50
N SER A 215 16.15 -3.25 1.84
CA SER A 215 15.60 -3.07 3.18
C SER A 215 14.15 -2.59 3.15
N CYS A 216 13.39 -2.97 4.19
CA CYS A 216 12.02 -2.50 4.36
C CYS A 216 11.97 -1.28 5.30
N ALA A 217 11.16 -0.27 4.95
CA ALA A 217 10.97 0.95 5.73
C ALA A 217 9.48 1.29 5.88
N VAL A 218 9.16 2.29 6.69
CA VAL A 218 7.84 2.95 6.68
C VAL A 218 7.95 4.26 5.93
N PHE A 219 6.83 4.84 5.53
CA PHE A 219 6.81 6.20 5.01
C PHE A 219 6.48 7.20 6.13
N PRO A 220 7.14 8.37 6.17
CA PRO A 220 8.26 8.78 5.31
C PRO A 220 9.57 8.06 5.68
N ASN A 221 10.52 7.98 4.73
CA ASN A 221 11.86 7.45 4.97
C ASN A 221 12.94 8.35 4.36
N PHE A 222 14.21 8.10 4.71
CA PHE A 222 15.38 8.84 4.20
C PHE A 222 16.16 8.06 3.12
N GLY A 223 15.49 7.14 2.43
CA GLY A 223 16.11 6.38 1.34
C GLY A 223 16.42 7.25 0.12
N PRO A 224 17.19 6.73 -0.86
CA PRO A 224 17.64 7.47 -2.03
C PRO A 224 16.54 7.95 -3.01
N GLY A 225 15.25 7.60 -2.80
CA GLY A 225 14.11 8.21 -3.49
C GLY A 225 14.24 8.27 -5.02
N VAL A 226 14.65 7.16 -5.63
CA VAL A 226 14.97 7.10 -7.06
C VAL A 226 13.70 7.36 -7.88
N GLN A 227 13.78 8.31 -8.82
CA GLN A 227 12.65 8.67 -9.67
C GLN A 227 12.53 7.69 -10.85
N ALA A 228 11.33 7.16 -11.06
CA ALA A 228 11.03 6.31 -12.22
C ALA A 228 10.85 7.18 -13.48
N THR A 229 11.43 6.75 -14.60
CA THR A 229 11.36 7.52 -15.86
C THR A 229 9.97 7.56 -16.48
N ASP A 230 9.17 6.53 -16.22
CA ASP A 230 7.78 6.37 -16.65
C ASP A 230 6.77 6.74 -15.54
N GLY A 231 7.24 7.14 -14.37
CA GLY A 231 6.40 7.45 -13.20
C GLY A 231 5.76 6.23 -12.55
N SER A 232 6.26 5.03 -12.82
CA SER A 232 5.74 3.76 -12.31
C SER A 232 6.61 3.19 -11.18
N TYR A 233 5.97 2.85 -10.06
CA TYR A 233 6.62 2.35 -8.83
C TYR A 233 5.90 1.11 -8.30
N ALA A 234 6.62 0.24 -7.60
CA ALA A 234 6.10 -0.93 -6.90
C ALA A 234 6.93 -1.26 -5.66
#